data_AF-A0A3P3FIK4-F1
#
_entry.id   AF-A0A3P3FIK4-F1
#
_cell.length_a   1.000
_cell.length_b   1.000
_cell.length_c   1.000
_cell.angle_alpha   90.00
_cell.angle_beta   90.00
_cell.angle_gamma   90.00
#
_symmetry.space_group_name_H-M   'P 1'
#
loop_
_entity.id
_entity.type
_entity.pdbx_description
1 polymer ?
#
loop_
_entity_poly.entity_id
_entity_poly.type
_entity_poly.pdbx_seq_one_letter_code
_entity_poly.pdbx_strand_id
1 'polypeptide(L)' 'MVVKTETVKERVPPAYLIPPPANWSKPGGPANVGDFVERGDVNGAARNVCAIRLAKVADWDKQ' A
#
# COMPACT_ATOMS: atom_id res chain seq x y z
N MET A 1 -19.81 -40.76 -9.39
CA MET A 1 -18.59 -40.21 -8.74
C MET A 1 -18.68 -38.70 -8.84
N VAL A 2 -18.88 -38.01 -7.71
CA VAL A 2 -18.98 -36.54 -7.69
C VAL A 2 -17.57 -36.01 -7.46
N VAL A 3 -16.99 -35.35 -8.47
CA VAL A 3 -15.68 -34.70 -8.36
C VAL A 3 -15.91 -33.33 -7.73
N LYS A 4 -15.43 -33.14 -6.50
CA LYS A 4 -15.46 -31.85 -5.82
C LYS A 4 -14.16 -31.12 -6.13
N THR A 5 -14.24 -30.08 -6.94
CA THR A 5 -13.08 -29.22 -7.24
C THR A 5 -12.94 -28.20 -6.11
N GLU A 6 -11.85 -28.28 -5.34
CA GLU A 6 -11.53 -27.28 -4.32
C GLU A 6 -10.51 -26.30 -4.91
N THR A 7 -10.87 -25.02 -4.98
CA THR A 7 -9.96 -23.95 -5.38
C THR A 7 -9.15 -23.54 -4.15
N VAL A 8 -7.92 -24.06 -4.03
CA VAL A 8 -6.99 -23.61 -2.99
C VAL A 8 -6.40 -22.27 -3.43
N LYS A 9 -6.76 -21.20 -2.72
CA LYS A 9 -6.19 -19.87 -2.95
C LYS A 9 -4.86 -19.75 -2.22
N GLU A 10 -3.78 -19.52 -2.96
CA GLU A 10 -2.48 -19.19 -2.36
C GLU A 10 -2.55 -17.85 -1.63
N ARG A 11 -2.03 -17.84 -0.40
CA ARG A 11 -1.96 -16.64 0.44
C ARG A 11 -0.76 -15.80 0.05
N VAL A 12 -0.92 -14.48 0.08
CA VAL A 12 0.17 -13.54 -0.11
C VAL A 12 1.13 -13.65 1.08
N PRO A 13 2.45 -13.83 0.85
CA PRO A 13 3.41 -13.84 1.93
C PRO A 13 3.34 -12.54 2.76
N PRO A 14 3.34 -12.62 4.11
CA PRO A 14 3.17 -11.44 4.96
C PRO A 14 4.17 -10.30 4.71
N ALA A 15 5.38 -10.64 4.27
CA ALA A 15 6.42 -9.67 3.91
C ALA A 15 5.99 -8.69 2.80
N TYR A 16 5.03 -9.06 1.95
CA TYR A 16 4.51 -8.21 0.88
C TYR A 16 3.27 -7.40 1.28
N LEU A 17 2.74 -7.57 2.50
CA LEU A 17 1.59 -6.84 3.02
C LEU A 17 1.98 -5.78 4.05
N ILE A 18 3.25 -5.35 4.05
CA ILE A 18 3.75 -4.34 4.99
C ILE A 18 3.36 -2.93 4.50
N PRO A 19 2.64 -2.13 5.31
CA PRO A 19 2.28 -0.76 4.94
C PRO A 19 3.49 0.18 4.91
N PRO A 20 3.44 1.24 4.09
CA PRO A 20 4.55 2.18 3.98
C PRO A 20 4.76 2.98 5.28
N PRO A 21 6.03 3.20 5.71
CA PRO A 21 6.37 3.84 6.99
C PRO A 21 5.72 5.20 7.24
N ALA A 22 5.25 5.46 8.47
CA ALA A 22 4.56 6.70 8.86
C ALA A 22 5.34 7.99 8.56
N ASN A 23 6.65 7.97 8.80
CA ASN A 23 7.59 9.07 8.64
C ASN A 23 7.80 9.53 7.19
N TRP A 24 7.26 8.81 6.20
CA TRP A 24 7.26 9.23 4.80
C TRP A 24 6.17 10.28 4.48
N SER A 25 5.35 10.67 5.47
CA SER A 25 4.40 11.78 5.36
C SER A 25 4.74 12.78 6.45
N LYS A 26 5.12 14.00 6.06
CA LYS A 26 5.23 15.13 6.98
C LYS A 26 3.90 15.91 6.95
N PRO A 27 3.31 16.29 8.09
CA PRO A 27 2.13 17.15 8.12
C PRO A 27 2.39 18.49 7.44
N GLY A 28 1.40 18.99 6.70
CA GLY A 28 1.49 20.24 5.93
C GLY A 28 2.00 20.00 4.50
N GLY A 29 1.20 20.43 3.52
CA GLY A 29 1.62 20.48 2.12
C GLY A 29 2.75 21.51 1.90
N PRO A 30 3.30 21.58 0.68
CA PRO A 30 4.34 22.55 0.36
C PRO A 30 3.79 23.98 0.52
N ALA A 31 4.49 24.79 1.31
CA ALA A 31 4.21 26.20 1.48
C ALA A 31 4.95 27.04 0.43
N ASN A 32 6.09 26.54 -0.09
CA ASN A 32 6.86 27.19 -1.14
C ASN A 32 7.53 26.18 -2.10
N VAL A 33 8.15 26.68 -3.18
CA VAL A 33 8.76 25.84 -4.22
C VAL A 33 9.96 25.02 -3.69
N GLY A 34 10.64 25.50 -2.65
CA GLY A 34 11.74 24.78 -1.98
C GLY A 34 11.29 23.51 -1.26
N ASP A 35 10.05 23.48 -0.76
CA ASP A 35 9.46 22.29 -0.13
C ASP A 35 9.38 21.09 -1.10
N PHE A 36 9.28 21.31 -2.41
CA PHE A 36 9.30 20.21 -3.38
C PHE A 36 10.68 19.56 -3.48
N VAL A 37 11.75 20.34 -3.37
CA VAL A 37 13.14 19.87 -3.41
C VAL A 37 13.53 19.21 -2.09
N GLU A 38 13.09 19.76 -0.96
CA GLU A 38 13.43 19.23 0.38
C GLU A 38 12.51 18.11 0.87
N ARG A 39 11.23 18.06 0.46
CA ARG A 39 10.27 17.02 0.90
C ARG A 39 10.03 15.91 -0.11
N GLY A 40 10.24 16.15 -1.40
CA GLY A 40 9.88 15.19 -2.44
C GLY A 40 8.38 14.85 -2.41
N ASP A 41 7.51 15.85 -2.55
CA ASP A 41 6.04 15.77 -2.40
C ASP A 41 5.36 14.73 -3.33
N VAL A 42 6.05 14.29 -4.38
CA VAL A 42 5.68 13.13 -5.20
C VAL A 42 5.51 11.85 -4.36
N ASN A 43 6.22 11.74 -3.23
CA ASN A 43 6.16 10.59 -2.33
C ASN A 43 4.90 10.54 -1.48
N GLY A 44 4.28 11.67 -1.12
CA GLY A 44 3.09 11.69 -0.25
C GLY A 44 1.88 11.07 -0.94
N ALA A 45 1.58 11.55 -2.16
CA ALA A 45 0.50 11.01 -2.98
C ALA A 45 0.77 9.56 -3.42
N ALA A 46 1.99 9.25 -3.87
CA ALA A 46 2.38 7.89 -4.25
C ALA A 46 2.30 6.92 -3.06
N ARG A 47 2.71 7.35 -1.87
CA ARG A 47 2.58 6.57 -0.64
C ARG A 47 1.12 6.29 -0.28
N ASN A 48 0.23 7.28 -0.39
CA ASN A 48 -1.20 7.08 -0.12
C ASN A 48 -1.80 6.08 -1.10
N VAL A 49 -1.47 6.18 -2.38
CA VAL A 49 -1.89 5.21 -3.41
C VAL A 49 -1.35 3.81 -3.11
N CYS A 50 -0.06 3.69 -2.74
CA CYS A 50 0.53 2.42 -2.34
C CYS A 50 -0.16 1.83 -1.10
N ALA A 51 -0.41 2.63 -0.07
CA ALA A 51 -1.10 2.20 1.14
C ALA A 51 -2.52 1.69 0.85
N ILE A 52 -3.28 2.42 0.03
CA ILE A 52 -4.65 2.02 -0.36
C ILE A 52 -4.64 0.72 -1.18
N ARG A 53 -3.71 0.59 -2.13
CA ARG A 53 -3.57 -0.64 -2.94
C ARG A 53 -3.22 -1.83 -2.06
N LEU A 54 -2.28 -1.65 -1.14
CA LEU A 54 -1.85 -2.71 -0.23
C LEU A 54 -2.97 -3.15 0.72
N ALA A 55 -3.78 -2.21 1.23
CA ALA A 55 -4.96 -2.53 2.04
C ALA A 55 -5.96 -3.39 1.26
N LYS A 56 -6.25 -3.03 0.00
CA LYS A 56 -7.13 -3.83 -0.86
C LYS A 56 -6.58 -5.24 -1.13
N VAL A 57 -5.27 -5.37 -1.32
CA VAL A 57 -4.62 -6.68 -1.49
C VAL A 57 -4.68 -7.50 -0.20
N ALA A 58 -4.44 -6.88 0.96
CA ALA A 58 -4.55 -7.55 2.26
C ALA A 58 -5.98 -8.01 2.56
N ASP A 59 -6.99 -7.24 2.16
CA ASP A 59 -8.39 -7.62 2.32
C ASP A 59 -8.82 -8.68 1.32
N TRP A 60 -8.34 -8.63 0.08
CA TRP A 60 -8.51 -9.72 -0.87
C TRP A 60 -7.87 -11.00 -0.34
N ASP A 61 -6.64 -10.96 0.18
CA ASP A 61 -5.94 -12.14 0.69
C ASP A 61 -6.76 -12.89 1.75
N LYS A 62 -7.49 -12.17 2.61
CA LYS A 62 -8.36 -12.75 3.66
C LYS A 62 -9.60 -13.50 3.14
N GLN A 63 -10.06 -13.22 1.92
CA GLN A 63 -11.22 -13.88 1.29
C GLN A 63 -10.87 -15.27 0.78
#